data_AF-A0A7Y3AFT2-F1
#
_entry.id   AF-A0A7Y3AFT2-F1
#
_cell.length_a   1.000
_cell.length_b   1.000
_cell.length_c   1.000
_cell.angle_alpha   90.00
_cell.angle_beta   90.00
_cell.angle_gamma   90.00
#
_symmetry.space_group_name_H-M   'P 1'
#
loop_
_entity.id
_entity.type
_entity.pdbx_description
1 polymer ?
#
loop_
_entity_poly.entity_id
_entity_poly.type
_entity_poly.pdbx_seq_one_letter_code
_entity_poly.pdbx_strand_id
1 'polypeptide(L)'
;VCTSSLDLGVDYSPVDRVLQIGSPKGVARLLQRAGRSGHGPGRLSRVTCVPASVLELVEAAAARDAAQAEDIEGRLPYICPLDVLAQHAVSMALGGGFKADDFLAEVRTTASYANVSASEWNWLLEFLTSGGKTLSAYPDYHKLVFKQGSYIVTDKTIAKRHRMAIGTIISDASIQVRYLKGGRLGSVEENFISRLYPGDTFLFAGKSLELIKINNMTAYVRSAARAGAVPVWYGGRMPLSSQLASAVCARLDAAAQGVYDGVEMQTVRPILELQSAWSAIPRTGQVLLEQVKSREGNHIFLYPFAGRLVHEGLAALLAYRLSRLEPLSFTWSINDYGLELLSRKPAPFEQALADDLFTTDNLASDIVKSLNEAELAKSRFREIARIAGLVFEGYPGKGKTARQIQATSSLIFDVFARYDPEHLLLRQAHQEVLERQLERSRLYSTLESLQAMELRITTPVRFTPLAFPLLVDRLREKLSSEKLQERLQRLLETLEKQADQFR
;
A
#
# COMPACT_ATOMS: atom_id res chain seq x y z
N VAL A 1 16.63 -14.52 10.23
CA VAL A 1 16.07 -13.27 9.63
C VAL A 1 15.01 -13.70 8.62
N CYS A 2 13.79 -13.18 8.75
CA CYS A 2 12.66 -13.51 7.88
C CYS A 2 11.84 -12.25 7.60
N THR A 3 11.00 -12.29 6.57
CA THR A 3 9.94 -11.31 6.33
C THR A 3 8.63 -11.81 6.96
N SER A 4 7.47 -11.34 6.50
CA SER A 4 6.15 -11.85 6.92
C SER A 4 5.90 -13.33 6.61
N SER A 5 6.81 -14.00 5.89
CA SER A 5 6.72 -15.42 5.56
C SER A 5 6.67 -16.34 6.79
N LEU A 6 7.14 -15.89 7.96
CA LEU A 6 7.09 -16.64 9.22
C LEU A 6 6.08 -16.06 10.24
N ASP A 7 5.22 -15.12 9.82
CA ASP A 7 4.21 -14.56 10.73
C ASP A 7 3.12 -15.60 11.09
N LEU A 8 2.88 -16.60 10.23
CA LEU A 8 1.80 -17.59 10.33
C LEU A 8 2.27 -19.01 10.67
N GLY A 9 1.71 -19.55 11.75
CA GLY A 9 1.49 -20.99 12.02
C GLY A 9 2.69 -21.92 12.18
N VAL A 10 3.90 -21.54 11.77
CA VAL A 10 5.05 -22.45 11.86
C VAL A 10 5.54 -22.54 13.31
N ASP A 11 5.50 -23.75 13.86
CA ASP A 11 6.13 -24.08 15.14
C ASP A 11 7.63 -24.26 14.92
N TYR A 12 8.42 -23.34 15.49
CA TYR A 12 9.85 -23.48 15.63
C TYR A 12 10.17 -23.62 17.11
N SER A 13 10.18 -24.86 17.60
CA SER A 13 10.31 -25.17 19.02
C SER A 13 11.57 -24.64 19.74
N PRO A 14 12.71 -24.28 19.08
CA PRO A 14 13.85 -23.68 19.80
C PRO A 14 13.88 -22.14 19.76
N VAL A 15 12.82 -21.44 19.33
CA VAL A 15 12.85 -19.97 19.29
C VAL A 15 12.54 -19.39 20.67
N ASP A 16 13.58 -18.93 21.37
CA ASP A 16 13.42 -18.32 22.69
C ASP A 16 13.05 -16.83 22.63
N ARG A 17 13.31 -16.15 21.51
CA ARG A 17 13.09 -14.70 21.37
C ARG A 17 12.92 -14.27 19.92
N VAL A 18 12.04 -13.29 19.73
CA VAL A 18 11.86 -12.61 18.45
C VAL A 18 12.41 -11.18 18.53
N LEU A 19 13.18 -10.78 17.53
CA LEU A 19 13.65 -9.41 17.35
C LEU A 19 12.83 -8.77 16.23
N GLN A 20 12.02 -7.77 16.58
CA GLN A 20 11.21 -6.99 15.65
C GLN A 20 12.04 -5.77 15.20
N ILE A 21 12.62 -5.82 14.00
CA ILE A 21 13.39 -4.70 13.46
C ILE A 21 12.42 -3.68 12.83
N GLY A 22 12.55 -2.43 13.22
CA GLY A 22 11.66 -1.35 12.83
C GLY A 22 10.26 -1.49 13.41
N SER A 23 9.37 -0.58 13.01
CA SER A 23 7.98 -0.60 13.44
C SER A 23 7.26 -1.93 13.13
N PRO A 24 6.43 -2.44 14.06
CA PRO A 24 5.57 -3.60 13.78
C PRO A 24 4.44 -3.29 12.78
N LYS A 25 4.12 -2.00 12.58
CA LYS A 25 2.99 -1.45 11.80
C LYS A 25 1.59 -1.91 12.23
N GLY A 26 1.48 -2.86 13.15
CA GLY A 26 0.22 -3.29 13.76
C GLY A 26 0.43 -4.21 14.97
N VAL A 27 -0.53 -4.18 15.88
CA VAL A 27 -0.54 -4.84 17.19
C VAL A 27 -0.73 -6.34 17.01
N ALA A 28 -1.73 -6.78 16.24
CA ALA A 28 -1.98 -8.21 15.98
C ALA A 28 -0.76 -8.88 15.34
N ARG A 29 -0.06 -8.16 14.46
CA ARG A 29 1.17 -8.66 13.84
C ARG A 29 2.30 -8.81 14.85
N LEU A 30 2.49 -7.81 15.71
CA LEU A 30 3.47 -7.89 16.79
C LEU A 30 3.19 -9.10 17.69
N LEU A 31 1.93 -9.32 18.06
CA LEU A 31 1.51 -10.46 18.88
C LEU A 31 1.71 -11.80 18.17
N GLN A 32 1.34 -11.90 16.88
CA GLN A 32 1.58 -13.11 16.09
C GLN A 32 3.07 -13.45 15.97
N ARG A 33 3.92 -12.43 15.81
CA ARG A 33 5.38 -12.57 15.80
C ARG A 33 5.89 -12.97 17.18
N ALA A 34 5.45 -12.30 18.23
CA ALA A 34 5.82 -12.62 19.61
C ALA A 34 5.49 -14.08 19.94
N GLY A 35 4.34 -14.59 19.50
CA GLY A 35 3.91 -15.98 19.68
C GLY A 35 4.81 -17.04 19.03
N ARG A 36 5.80 -16.64 18.22
CA ARG A 36 6.86 -17.54 17.71
C ARG A 36 7.94 -17.80 18.76
N SER A 37 8.09 -16.91 19.73
CA SER A 37 8.96 -17.12 20.88
C SER A 37 8.23 -17.94 21.93
N GLY A 38 8.86 -19.02 22.40
CA GLY A 38 8.31 -19.91 23.40
C GLY A 38 6.96 -20.51 22.96
N HIS A 39 6.86 -20.96 21.71
CA HIS A 39 5.60 -21.47 21.15
C HIS A 39 5.16 -22.75 21.88
N GLY A 40 4.25 -22.61 22.84
CA GLY A 40 3.70 -23.74 23.60
C GLY A 40 2.74 -23.29 24.71
N PRO A 41 1.79 -24.15 25.14
CA PRO A 41 0.87 -23.82 26.21
C PRO A 41 1.60 -23.42 27.51
N GLY A 42 1.18 -22.32 28.13
CA GLY A 42 1.74 -21.81 29.40
C GLY A 42 3.17 -21.26 29.30
N ARG A 43 3.77 -21.24 28.11
CA ARG A 43 5.09 -20.62 27.90
C ARG A 43 4.96 -19.12 27.71
N LEU A 44 5.99 -18.39 28.15
CA LEU A 44 6.08 -16.94 27.95
C LEU A 44 6.65 -16.62 26.58
N SER A 45 5.94 -15.80 25.82
CA SER A 45 6.42 -15.25 24.56
C SER A 45 7.22 -13.98 24.77
N ARG A 46 8.38 -13.87 24.11
CA ARG A 46 9.28 -12.72 24.22
C ARG A 46 9.59 -12.11 22.86
N VAL A 47 9.21 -10.85 22.71
CA VAL A 47 9.60 -10.00 21.58
C VAL A 47 10.43 -8.81 22.07
N THR A 48 11.40 -8.39 21.28
CA THR A 48 12.18 -7.17 21.51
C THR A 48 12.12 -6.31 20.25
N CYS A 49 11.54 -5.12 20.38
CA CYS A 49 11.48 -4.13 19.31
C CYS A 49 12.83 -3.41 19.19
N VAL A 50 13.37 -3.33 17.98
CA VAL A 50 14.62 -2.68 17.65
C VAL A 50 14.30 -1.56 16.65
N PRO A 51 14.10 -0.32 17.11
CA PRO A 51 13.70 0.77 16.23
C PRO A 51 14.81 1.15 15.27
N ALA A 52 14.43 1.48 14.03
CA ALA A 52 15.29 2.03 12.99
C ALA A 52 15.18 3.56 12.89
N SER A 53 14.18 4.18 13.54
CA SER A 53 14.08 5.63 13.70
C SER A 53 13.63 6.02 15.10
N VAL A 54 13.85 7.28 15.47
CA VAL A 54 13.50 7.80 16.81
C VAL A 54 11.99 7.70 17.08
N LEU A 55 11.14 8.01 16.10
CA LEU A 55 9.68 7.94 16.29
C LEU A 55 9.17 6.50 16.45
N GLU A 56 9.91 5.50 15.97
CA GLU A 56 9.55 4.10 16.19
C GLU A 56 9.72 3.66 17.66
N LEU A 57 10.44 4.43 18.49
CA LEU A 57 10.40 4.23 19.96
C LEU A 57 9.02 4.52 20.52
N VAL A 58 8.37 5.60 20.04
CA VAL A 58 6.99 5.94 20.42
C VAL A 58 6.05 4.83 19.95
N GLU A 59 6.23 4.33 18.72
CA GLU A 59 5.46 3.19 18.21
C GLU A 59 5.65 1.92 19.03
N ALA A 60 6.87 1.63 19.49
CA ALA A 60 7.13 0.46 20.32
C ALA A 60 6.45 0.56 21.69
N ALA A 61 6.46 1.74 22.31
CA ALA A 61 5.72 2.00 23.55
C ALA A 61 4.21 1.88 23.34
N ALA A 62 3.68 2.51 22.28
CA ALA A 62 2.27 2.45 21.92
C ALA A 62 1.80 1.03 21.60
N ALA A 63 2.59 0.25 20.85
CA ALA A 63 2.26 -1.13 20.53
C ALA A 63 2.22 -2.02 21.77
N ARG A 64 3.06 -1.75 22.77
CA ARG A 64 3.02 -2.45 24.06
C ARG A 64 1.71 -2.16 24.80
N ASP A 65 1.29 -0.90 24.86
CA ASP A 65 0.05 -0.53 25.55
C ASP A 65 -1.18 -1.14 24.87
N ALA A 66 -1.26 -1.02 23.54
CA ALA A 66 -2.36 -1.59 22.77
C ALA A 66 -2.40 -3.12 22.89
N ALA A 67 -1.24 -3.79 22.89
CA ALA A 67 -1.16 -5.23 23.13
C ALA A 67 -1.64 -5.63 24.53
N GLN A 68 -1.34 -4.84 25.56
CA GLN A 68 -1.81 -5.09 26.92
C GLN A 68 -3.30 -4.83 27.10
N ALA A 69 -3.84 -3.87 26.34
CA ALA A 69 -5.27 -3.55 26.31
C ALA A 69 -6.10 -4.46 25.39
N GLU A 70 -5.45 -5.43 24.71
CA GLU A 70 -6.07 -6.29 23.68
C GLU A 70 -6.72 -5.50 22.52
N ASP A 71 -6.25 -4.27 22.29
CA ASP A 71 -6.71 -3.43 21.18
C ASP A 71 -6.00 -3.80 19.88
N ILE A 72 -6.54 -4.82 19.22
CA ILE A 72 -6.00 -5.42 18.00
C ILE A 72 -6.81 -5.05 16.76
N GLU A 73 -6.17 -5.08 15.59
CA GLU A 73 -6.82 -4.73 14.35
C GLU A 73 -7.93 -5.71 13.96
N GLY A 74 -9.11 -5.18 13.64
CA GLY A 74 -10.18 -5.93 12.98
C GLY A 74 -9.82 -6.29 11.53
N ARG A 75 -10.40 -7.39 11.03
CA ARG A 75 -10.35 -7.74 9.61
C ARG A 75 -11.74 -7.69 9.01
N LEU A 76 -11.92 -6.84 8.01
CA LEU A 76 -13.15 -6.77 7.24
C LEU A 76 -13.07 -7.74 6.06
N PRO A 77 -14.13 -8.53 5.80
CA PRO A 77 -14.19 -9.38 4.61
C PRO A 77 -14.35 -8.52 3.35
N TYR A 78 -13.89 -9.05 2.22
CA TYR A 78 -14.25 -8.47 0.93
C TYR A 78 -15.73 -8.69 0.64
N ILE A 79 -16.39 -7.65 0.13
CA ILE A 79 -17.81 -7.73 -0.24
C ILE A 79 -17.91 -7.95 -1.75
N CYS A 80 -18.56 -9.05 -2.14
CA CYS A 80 -18.87 -9.43 -3.52
C CYS A 80 -17.72 -9.29 -4.54
N PRO A 81 -16.51 -9.86 -4.31
CA PRO A 81 -15.49 -9.90 -5.36
C PRO A 81 -15.91 -10.88 -6.49
N LEU A 82 -16.40 -10.32 -7.59
CA LEU A 82 -17.01 -11.06 -8.70
C LEU A 82 -15.97 -11.82 -9.54
N ASP A 83 -14.74 -11.33 -9.61
CA ASP A 83 -13.61 -12.04 -10.20
C ASP A 83 -13.32 -13.39 -9.51
N VAL A 84 -13.31 -13.41 -8.18
CA VAL A 84 -13.13 -14.61 -7.37
C VAL A 84 -14.33 -15.54 -7.53
N LEU A 85 -15.55 -14.99 -7.57
CA LEU A 85 -16.76 -15.78 -7.79
C LEU A 85 -16.76 -16.42 -9.19
N ALA A 86 -16.33 -15.69 -10.22
CA ALA A 86 -16.18 -16.20 -11.58
C ALA A 86 -15.16 -17.33 -11.65
N GLN A 87 -14.01 -17.18 -11.00
CA GLN A 87 -13.00 -18.23 -10.88
C GLN A 87 -13.55 -19.47 -10.14
N HIS A 88 -14.30 -19.26 -9.07
CA HIS A 88 -14.89 -20.34 -8.28
C HIS A 88 -15.95 -21.09 -9.08
N ALA A 89 -16.83 -20.40 -9.80
CA ALA A 89 -17.83 -21.00 -10.68
C ALA A 89 -17.20 -21.91 -11.74
N VAL A 90 -16.11 -21.46 -12.40
CA VAL A 90 -15.38 -22.30 -13.36
C VAL A 90 -14.79 -23.54 -12.69
N SER A 91 -14.31 -23.41 -11.45
CA SER A 91 -13.81 -24.54 -10.66
C SER A 91 -14.90 -25.57 -10.36
N MET A 92 -16.09 -25.11 -9.94
CA MET A 92 -17.24 -25.98 -9.68
C MET A 92 -17.75 -26.66 -10.96
N ALA A 93 -17.76 -25.94 -12.08
CA ALA A 93 -18.11 -26.51 -13.38
C ALA A 93 -17.12 -27.58 -13.86
N LEU A 94 -15.85 -27.50 -13.46
CA LEU A 94 -14.83 -28.54 -13.72
C LEU A 94 -14.95 -29.73 -12.76
N GLY A 95 -15.48 -29.52 -11.56
CA GLY A 95 -15.60 -30.52 -10.48
C GLY A 95 -16.82 -31.45 -10.58
N GLY A 96 -17.61 -31.37 -11.65
CA GLY A 96 -18.83 -32.16 -11.83
C GLY A 96 -20.01 -31.37 -12.40
N GLY A 97 -19.87 -30.05 -12.50
CA GLY A 97 -20.95 -29.16 -12.93
C GLY A 97 -21.77 -28.65 -11.77
N PHE A 98 -22.54 -27.59 -12.00
CA PHE A 98 -23.44 -27.03 -10.99
C PHE A 98 -24.78 -26.58 -11.60
N LYS A 99 -25.84 -26.62 -10.80
CA LYS A 99 -27.12 -25.96 -11.12
C LYS A 99 -27.09 -24.53 -10.57
N ALA A 100 -27.65 -23.58 -11.33
CA ALA A 100 -27.57 -22.16 -10.97
C ALA A 100 -28.16 -21.85 -9.60
N ASP A 101 -29.38 -22.31 -9.31
CA ASP A 101 -30.08 -21.96 -8.07
C ASP A 101 -29.42 -22.60 -6.84
N ASP A 102 -29.05 -23.88 -6.92
CA ASP A 102 -28.37 -24.60 -5.84
C ASP A 102 -27.03 -23.95 -5.51
N PHE A 103 -26.25 -23.58 -6.54
CA PHE A 103 -24.94 -22.95 -6.33
C PHE A 103 -25.05 -21.52 -5.79
N LEU A 104 -26.05 -20.75 -6.24
CA LEU A 104 -26.32 -19.42 -5.67
C LEU A 104 -26.70 -19.52 -4.18
N ALA A 105 -27.53 -20.50 -3.82
CA ALA A 105 -27.91 -20.74 -2.42
C ALA A 105 -26.69 -21.06 -1.55
N GLU A 106 -25.79 -21.91 -2.03
CA GLU A 106 -24.52 -22.22 -1.34
C GLU A 106 -23.62 -20.99 -1.21
N VAL A 107 -23.40 -20.24 -2.30
CA VAL A 107 -22.56 -19.03 -2.31
C VAL A 107 -23.04 -17.99 -1.29
N ARG A 108 -24.35 -17.79 -1.18
CA ARG A 108 -24.97 -16.85 -0.23
C ARG A 108 -24.82 -17.24 1.25
N THR A 109 -24.35 -18.45 1.56
CA THR A 109 -24.01 -18.83 2.94
C THR A 109 -22.71 -18.17 3.43
N THR A 110 -21.91 -17.60 2.53
CA THR A 110 -20.64 -16.95 2.85
C THR A 110 -20.82 -15.46 3.13
N ALA A 111 -20.03 -14.89 4.04
CA ALA A 111 -20.10 -13.46 4.39
C ALA A 111 -19.87 -12.53 3.19
N SER A 112 -18.95 -12.90 2.28
CA SER A 112 -18.61 -12.09 1.11
C SER A 112 -19.71 -12.03 0.06
N TYR A 113 -20.58 -13.03 -0.03
CA TYR A 113 -21.58 -13.15 -1.10
C TYR A 113 -23.02 -13.24 -0.61
N ALA A 114 -23.26 -13.06 0.70
CA ALA A 114 -24.58 -13.11 1.32
C ALA A 114 -25.63 -12.25 0.60
N ASN A 115 -25.21 -11.10 0.05
CA ASN A 115 -26.08 -10.12 -0.59
C ASN A 115 -25.94 -10.06 -2.12
N VAL A 116 -25.38 -11.09 -2.78
CA VAL A 116 -25.31 -11.13 -4.25
C VAL A 116 -26.73 -11.02 -4.83
N SER A 117 -26.95 -10.02 -5.66
CA SER A 117 -28.23 -9.76 -6.33
C SER A 117 -28.50 -10.73 -7.47
N ALA A 118 -29.76 -10.87 -7.87
CA ALA A 118 -30.13 -11.68 -9.03
C ALA A 118 -29.50 -11.15 -10.33
N SER A 119 -29.35 -9.82 -10.47
CA SER A 119 -28.70 -9.20 -11.62
C SER A 119 -27.21 -9.52 -11.70
N GLU A 120 -26.48 -9.46 -10.58
CA GLU A 120 -25.06 -9.82 -10.53
C GLU A 120 -24.86 -11.30 -10.84
N TRP A 121 -25.75 -12.16 -10.33
CA TRP A 121 -25.73 -13.59 -10.60
C TRP A 121 -25.97 -13.90 -12.09
N ASN A 122 -26.99 -13.29 -12.69
CA ASN A 122 -27.29 -13.47 -14.11
C ASN A 122 -26.15 -12.95 -14.98
N TRP A 123 -25.58 -11.78 -14.64
CA TRP A 123 -24.40 -11.26 -15.30
C TRP A 123 -23.23 -12.24 -15.24
N LEU A 124 -22.98 -12.87 -14.09
CA LEU A 124 -21.90 -13.84 -13.91
C LEU A 124 -22.08 -15.04 -14.85
N LEU A 125 -23.28 -15.60 -14.92
CA LEU A 125 -23.57 -16.74 -15.79
C LEU A 125 -23.44 -16.36 -17.27
N GLU A 126 -23.93 -15.19 -17.67
CA GLU A 126 -23.80 -14.68 -19.03
C GLU A 126 -22.32 -14.45 -19.38
N PHE A 127 -21.58 -13.76 -18.51
CA PHE A 127 -20.15 -13.51 -18.65
C PHE A 127 -19.36 -14.80 -18.85
N LEU A 128 -19.68 -15.85 -18.09
CA LEU A 128 -18.98 -17.13 -18.17
C LEU A 128 -19.44 -18.00 -19.35
N THR A 129 -20.64 -17.83 -19.89
CA THR A 129 -21.16 -18.65 -20.99
C THR A 129 -20.92 -18.05 -22.37
N SER A 130 -21.02 -16.73 -22.48
CA SER A 130 -20.93 -15.99 -23.75
C SER A 130 -19.91 -14.86 -23.72
N GLY A 131 -19.14 -14.68 -22.64
CA GLY A 131 -18.27 -13.49 -22.52
C GLY A 131 -19.05 -12.17 -22.35
N GLY A 132 -20.37 -12.23 -22.14
CA GLY A 132 -21.23 -11.05 -22.03
C GLY A 132 -21.37 -10.28 -23.34
N LYS A 133 -21.75 -9.00 -23.23
CA LYS A 133 -22.04 -8.14 -24.39
C LYS A 133 -20.84 -7.91 -25.30
N THR A 134 -19.64 -7.81 -24.72
CA THR A 134 -18.45 -7.32 -25.44
C THR A 134 -17.55 -8.43 -25.96
N LEU A 135 -17.59 -9.63 -25.37
CA LEU A 135 -16.68 -10.73 -25.72
C LEU A 135 -17.36 -11.92 -26.42
N SER A 136 -18.64 -11.81 -26.77
CA SER A 136 -19.43 -12.87 -27.42
C SER A 136 -18.91 -13.36 -28.78
N ALA A 137 -18.13 -12.53 -29.48
CA ALA A 137 -17.49 -12.92 -30.74
C ALA A 137 -16.24 -13.79 -30.55
N TYR A 138 -15.80 -14.01 -29.30
CA TYR A 138 -14.51 -14.62 -28.97
C TYR A 138 -14.72 -15.90 -28.14
N PRO A 139 -14.72 -17.09 -28.77
CA PRO A 139 -15.01 -18.36 -28.11
C PRO A 139 -14.10 -18.68 -26.92
N ASP A 140 -12.87 -18.15 -26.90
CA ASP A 140 -11.92 -18.32 -25.79
C ASP A 140 -12.43 -17.78 -24.44
N TYR A 141 -13.44 -16.89 -24.43
CA TYR A 141 -14.08 -16.38 -23.21
C TYR A 141 -15.38 -17.12 -22.84
N HIS A 142 -15.84 -18.07 -23.66
CA HIS A 142 -17.02 -18.89 -23.39
C HIS A 142 -16.59 -20.08 -22.52
N LYS A 143 -16.49 -19.86 -21.21
CA LYS A 143 -15.91 -20.83 -20.28
C LYS A 143 -16.84 -21.96 -19.93
N LEU A 144 -18.14 -21.68 -19.87
CA LEU A 144 -19.18 -22.61 -19.46
C LEU A 144 -20.15 -22.91 -20.59
N VAL A 145 -20.68 -24.12 -20.59
CA VAL A 145 -21.81 -24.53 -21.44
C VAL A 145 -22.91 -25.06 -20.52
N PHE A 146 -24.15 -24.65 -20.77
CA PHE A 146 -25.31 -25.21 -20.10
C PHE A 146 -25.75 -26.50 -20.81
N LYS A 147 -25.70 -27.63 -20.11
CA LYS A 147 -26.05 -28.95 -20.64
C LYS A 147 -26.72 -29.80 -19.56
N GLN A 148 -27.84 -30.44 -19.91
CA GLN A 148 -28.55 -31.37 -19.01
C GLN A 148 -28.92 -30.75 -17.64
N GLY A 149 -29.29 -29.45 -17.63
CA GLY A 149 -29.69 -28.75 -16.42
C GLY A 149 -28.53 -28.20 -15.57
N SER A 150 -27.28 -28.36 -16.01
CA SER A 150 -26.09 -27.92 -15.27
C SER A 150 -25.13 -27.12 -16.15
N TYR A 151 -24.36 -26.22 -15.54
CA TYR A 151 -23.23 -25.54 -16.15
C TYR A 151 -21.98 -26.39 -16.01
N ILE A 152 -21.30 -26.67 -17.13
CA ILE A 152 -20.10 -27.50 -17.20
C ILE A 152 -19.02 -26.85 -18.07
N VAL A 153 -17.75 -27.21 -17.84
CA VAL A 153 -16.66 -26.90 -18.79
C VAL A 153 -16.45 -28.09 -19.70
N THR A 154 -16.65 -27.91 -21.01
CA THR A 154 -16.41 -28.96 -22.02
C THR A 154 -15.07 -28.81 -22.73
N ASP A 155 -14.50 -27.61 -22.77
CA ASP A 155 -13.24 -27.32 -23.46
C ASP A 155 -12.02 -27.72 -22.61
N LYS A 156 -11.22 -28.67 -23.13
CA LYS A 156 -10.01 -29.18 -22.44
C LYS A 156 -8.92 -28.11 -22.29
N THR A 157 -8.83 -27.16 -23.22
CA THR A 157 -7.88 -26.04 -23.18
C THR A 157 -8.27 -25.06 -22.08
N ILE A 158 -9.55 -24.70 -21.98
CA ILE A 158 -10.06 -23.85 -20.88
C ILE A 158 -9.82 -24.53 -19.53
N ALA A 159 -10.15 -25.82 -19.42
CA ALA A 159 -9.89 -26.61 -18.22
C ALA A 159 -8.40 -26.61 -17.81
N LYS A 160 -7.49 -26.77 -18.78
CA LYS A 160 -6.05 -26.76 -18.52
C LYS A 160 -5.55 -25.37 -18.11
N ARG A 161 -5.98 -24.31 -18.81
CA ARG A 161 -5.60 -22.91 -18.48
C ARG A 161 -6.07 -22.56 -17.07
N HIS A 162 -7.33 -22.86 -16.74
CA HIS A 162 -7.90 -22.61 -15.41
C HIS A 162 -7.09 -23.29 -14.30
N ARG A 163 -6.80 -24.59 -14.43
CA ARG A 163 -6.01 -25.33 -13.43
C ARG A 163 -4.60 -24.76 -13.21
N MET A 164 -4.00 -24.15 -14.23
CA MET A 164 -2.67 -23.55 -14.11
C MET A 164 -2.69 -22.12 -13.56
N ALA A 165 -3.83 -21.43 -13.67
CA ALA A 165 -3.99 -20.04 -13.27
C ALA A 165 -4.77 -19.87 -11.96
N ILE A 166 -5.41 -20.93 -11.45
CA ILE A 166 -6.28 -20.85 -10.28
C ILE A 166 -5.53 -20.31 -9.06
N GLY A 167 -6.05 -19.23 -8.48
CA GLY A 167 -5.47 -18.56 -7.33
C GLY A 167 -5.95 -17.11 -7.22
N THR A 168 -5.83 -16.54 -6.03
CA THR A 168 -6.17 -15.12 -5.77
C THR A 168 -4.96 -14.30 -5.38
N ILE A 169 -3.85 -14.95 -5.04
CA ILE A 169 -2.60 -14.26 -4.69
C ILE A 169 -1.91 -13.87 -5.98
N ILE A 170 -1.89 -12.57 -6.24
CA ILE A 170 -1.12 -11.99 -7.32
C ILE A 170 0.15 -11.39 -6.74
N SER A 171 1.29 -12.00 -7.06
CA SER A 171 2.59 -11.40 -6.79
C SER A 171 2.97 -10.46 -7.92
N ASP A 172 3.64 -9.35 -7.58
CA ASP A 172 4.47 -8.65 -8.54
C ASP A 172 5.45 -9.65 -9.16
N ALA A 173 5.57 -9.61 -10.48
CA ALA A 173 6.45 -10.53 -11.18
C ALA A 173 7.89 -10.33 -10.72
N SER A 174 8.61 -11.42 -10.45
CA SER A 174 10.02 -11.37 -10.08
C SER A 174 10.91 -11.64 -11.28
N ILE A 175 11.96 -10.85 -11.46
CA ILE A 175 13.01 -11.09 -12.47
C ILE A 175 14.21 -11.78 -11.82
N GLN A 176 14.72 -12.83 -12.47
CA GLN A 176 15.95 -13.51 -12.06
C GLN A 176 17.17 -12.64 -12.38
N VAL A 177 18.07 -12.45 -11.43
CA VAL A 177 19.34 -11.73 -11.63
C VAL A 177 20.46 -12.75 -11.86
N ARG A 178 21.15 -12.64 -12.99
CA ARG A 178 22.25 -13.54 -13.38
C ARG A 178 23.42 -12.77 -13.96
N TYR A 179 24.64 -13.22 -13.72
CA TYR A 179 25.78 -12.67 -14.44
C TYR A 179 25.69 -12.97 -15.94
N LEU A 180 26.13 -12.03 -16.78
CA LEU A 180 26.22 -12.22 -18.23
C LEU A 180 27.10 -13.43 -18.58
N LYS A 181 28.19 -13.61 -17.83
CA LYS A 181 29.07 -14.78 -17.87
C LYS A 181 29.20 -15.32 -16.43
N GLY A 182 28.25 -16.14 -15.98
CA GLY A 182 28.34 -16.75 -14.64
C GLY A 182 27.03 -17.25 -14.05
N GLY A 183 27.07 -17.44 -12.73
CA GLY A 183 25.99 -18.03 -11.93
C GLY A 183 24.79 -17.12 -11.68
N ARG A 184 23.72 -17.73 -11.16
CA ARG A 184 22.51 -17.05 -10.68
C ARG A 184 22.80 -16.38 -9.34
N LEU A 185 22.35 -15.13 -9.19
CA LEU A 185 22.49 -14.37 -7.94
C LEU A 185 21.23 -14.44 -7.07
N GLY A 186 20.04 -14.44 -7.69
CA GLY A 186 18.77 -14.43 -6.98
C GLY A 186 17.65 -13.83 -7.84
N SER A 187 16.63 -13.26 -7.21
CA SER A 187 15.53 -12.58 -7.87
C SER A 187 15.21 -11.24 -7.20
N VAL A 188 14.69 -10.31 -7.99
CA VAL A 188 14.22 -8.98 -7.57
C VAL A 188 12.84 -8.71 -8.16
N GLU A 189 12.10 -7.75 -7.62
CA GLU A 189 10.82 -7.32 -8.22
C GLU A 189 11.06 -6.74 -9.63
N GLU A 190 10.21 -7.13 -10.59
CA GLU A 190 10.28 -6.67 -11.97
C GLU A 190 10.14 -5.15 -12.05
N ASN A 191 9.28 -4.55 -11.22
CA ASN A 191 9.06 -3.10 -11.15
C ASN A 191 10.33 -2.31 -10.81
N PHE A 192 11.29 -2.93 -10.09
CA PHE A 192 12.58 -2.31 -9.83
C PHE A 192 13.45 -2.33 -11.10
N ILE A 193 13.59 -3.50 -11.74
CA ILE A 193 14.42 -3.68 -12.92
C ILE A 193 13.87 -2.93 -14.15
N SER A 194 12.54 -2.82 -14.27
CA SER A 194 11.88 -2.15 -15.41
C SER A 194 12.12 -0.64 -15.46
N ARG A 195 12.48 -0.03 -14.32
CA ARG A 195 12.86 1.39 -14.22
C ARG A 195 14.32 1.65 -14.55
N LEU A 196 15.13 0.60 -14.67
CA LEU A 196 16.55 0.69 -14.99
C LEU A 196 16.77 0.57 -16.50
N TYR A 197 17.70 1.36 -17.00
CA TYR A 197 18.21 1.24 -18.37
C TYR A 197 19.50 0.41 -18.39
N PRO A 198 19.82 -0.28 -19.49
CA PRO A 198 21.15 -0.85 -19.68
C PRO A 198 22.26 0.17 -19.43
N GLY A 199 23.21 -0.16 -18.54
CA GLY A 199 24.25 0.73 -18.04
C GLY A 199 24.01 1.24 -16.62
N ASP A 200 22.77 1.18 -16.11
CA ASP A 200 22.46 1.56 -14.75
C ASP A 200 23.01 0.55 -13.75
N THR A 201 23.42 1.05 -12.58
CA THR A 201 23.99 0.23 -11.50
C THR A 201 23.02 0.08 -10.34
N PHE A 202 23.06 -1.07 -9.67
CA PHE A 202 22.26 -1.36 -8.49
C PHE A 202 22.98 -2.32 -7.53
N LEU A 203 22.66 -2.23 -6.23
CA LEU A 203 23.21 -3.10 -5.20
C LEU A 203 22.29 -4.32 -5.01
N PHE A 204 22.83 -5.53 -5.12
CA PHE A 204 22.07 -6.75 -4.85
C PHE A 204 22.97 -7.82 -4.22
N ALA A 205 22.47 -8.48 -3.17
CA ALA A 205 23.23 -9.47 -2.40
C ALA A 205 24.62 -8.97 -1.95
N GLY A 206 24.70 -7.69 -1.53
CA GLY A 206 25.94 -7.04 -1.10
C GLY A 206 26.93 -6.69 -2.22
N LYS A 207 26.56 -6.88 -3.49
CA LYS A 207 27.41 -6.62 -4.65
C LYS A 207 26.84 -5.49 -5.49
N SER A 208 27.70 -4.62 -6.01
CA SER A 208 27.27 -3.64 -7.01
C SER A 208 27.29 -4.25 -8.41
N LEU A 209 26.19 -4.09 -9.13
CA LEU A 209 25.91 -4.74 -10.40
C LEU A 209 25.48 -3.70 -11.42
N GLU A 210 25.93 -3.83 -12.65
CA GLU A 210 25.47 -3.04 -13.80
C GLU A 210 24.52 -3.88 -14.64
N LEU A 211 23.35 -3.34 -14.97
CA LEU A 211 22.38 -3.97 -15.85
C LEU A 211 22.88 -3.92 -17.30
N ILE A 212 23.05 -5.08 -17.95
CA ILE A 212 23.48 -5.16 -19.35
C ILE A 212 22.29 -5.32 -20.30
N LYS A 213 21.39 -6.24 -19.96
CA LYS A 213 20.18 -6.50 -20.75
C LYS A 213 19.18 -7.29 -19.94
N ILE A 214 17.92 -7.22 -20.37
CA ILE A 214 16.84 -8.05 -19.87
C ILE A 214 16.41 -8.99 -21.00
N ASN A 215 16.34 -10.29 -20.72
CA ASN A 215 15.84 -11.28 -21.66
C ASN A 215 15.13 -12.42 -20.91
N ASN A 216 13.95 -12.84 -21.35
CA ASN A 216 13.16 -13.95 -20.76
C ASN A 216 13.09 -13.91 -19.23
N MET A 217 12.58 -12.81 -18.65
CA MET A 217 12.47 -12.63 -17.19
C MET A 217 13.80 -12.77 -16.43
N THR A 218 14.93 -12.56 -17.13
CA THR A 218 16.28 -12.60 -16.57
C THR A 218 16.99 -11.28 -16.85
N ALA A 219 17.40 -10.59 -15.78
CA ALA A 219 18.31 -9.46 -15.83
C ALA A 219 19.76 -9.99 -15.86
N TYR A 220 20.44 -9.76 -16.97
CA TYR A 220 21.86 -10.06 -17.13
C TYR A 220 22.71 -8.89 -16.65
N VAL A 221 23.64 -9.17 -15.75
CA VAL A 221 24.45 -8.15 -15.08
C VAL A 221 25.95 -8.42 -15.17
N ARG A 222 26.76 -7.41 -14.90
CA ARG A 222 28.20 -7.54 -14.59
C ARG A 222 28.54 -6.80 -13.30
N SER A 223 29.69 -7.09 -12.70
CA SER A 223 30.15 -6.34 -11.53
C SER A 223 30.42 -4.89 -11.88
N ALA A 224 29.99 -3.98 -11.01
CA ALA A 224 30.23 -2.55 -11.13
C ALA A 224 31.08 -2.04 -9.96
N ALA A 225 31.86 -0.99 -10.19
CA ALA A 225 32.64 -0.34 -9.14
C ALA A 225 31.80 0.65 -8.30
N ARG A 226 30.78 1.26 -8.91
CA ARG A 226 29.91 2.24 -8.26
C ARG A 226 28.68 1.56 -7.69
N ALA A 227 28.37 1.81 -6.42
CA ALA A 227 27.11 1.40 -5.80
C ALA A 227 25.94 2.20 -6.38
N GLY A 228 24.85 1.50 -6.71
CA GLY A 228 23.64 2.10 -7.27
C GLY A 228 22.40 1.84 -6.41
N ALA A 229 21.21 1.95 -7.01
CA ALA A 229 19.94 1.79 -6.32
C ALA A 229 19.81 0.42 -5.63
N VAL A 230 19.10 0.34 -4.51
CA VAL A 230 18.85 -0.94 -3.80
C VAL A 230 17.44 -1.40 -4.15
N PRO A 231 17.24 -2.66 -4.60
CA PRO A 231 15.91 -3.20 -4.81
C PRO A 231 15.18 -3.30 -3.48
N VAL A 232 14.03 -2.65 -3.40
CA VAL A 232 13.13 -2.71 -2.24
C VAL A 232 11.93 -3.57 -2.63
N TRP A 233 11.61 -4.56 -1.80
CA TRP A 233 10.38 -5.33 -1.98
C TRP A 233 9.18 -4.51 -1.50
N TYR A 234 8.21 -4.28 -2.38
CA TYR A 234 7.03 -3.45 -2.10
C TYR A 234 6.20 -4.00 -0.92
N GLY A 235 6.28 -5.32 -0.67
CA GLY A 235 5.66 -5.99 0.48
C GLY A 235 6.07 -5.48 1.87
N GLY A 236 7.07 -4.59 1.97
CA GLY A 236 7.50 -3.95 3.22
C GLY A 236 6.76 -2.64 3.57
N ARG A 237 5.90 -2.09 2.70
CA ARG A 237 5.22 -0.80 2.92
C ARG A 237 3.81 -0.95 3.49
N MET A 238 3.65 -1.78 4.52
CA MET A 238 2.37 -1.88 5.22
C MET A 238 2.12 -0.59 6.03
N PRO A 239 0.94 0.05 5.90
CA PRO A 239 0.63 1.25 6.66
C PRO A 239 0.50 0.94 8.14
N LEU A 240 0.68 1.95 8.97
CA LEU A 240 0.31 1.92 10.38
C LEU A 240 -1.20 1.62 10.53
N SER A 241 -1.52 0.63 11.36
CA SER A 241 -2.91 0.33 11.71
C SER A 241 -3.56 1.47 12.49
N SER A 242 -4.88 1.55 12.46
CA SER A 242 -5.64 2.56 13.20
C SER A 242 -5.43 2.45 14.70
N GLN A 243 -5.41 1.23 15.24
CA GLN A 243 -5.18 0.94 16.66
C GLN A 243 -3.80 1.44 17.10
N LEU A 244 -2.75 1.08 16.35
CA LEU A 244 -1.40 1.52 16.66
C LEU A 244 -1.25 3.04 16.49
N ALA A 245 -1.85 3.63 15.47
CA ALA A 245 -1.84 5.08 15.27
C ALA A 245 -2.50 5.83 16.43
N SER A 246 -3.66 5.35 16.89
CA SER A 246 -4.37 5.93 18.05
C SER A 246 -3.52 5.84 19.32
N ALA A 247 -2.89 4.69 19.57
CA ALA A 247 -2.00 4.51 20.71
C ALA A 247 -0.75 5.41 20.64
N VAL A 248 -0.21 5.65 19.43
CA VAL A 248 0.89 6.62 19.21
C VAL A 248 0.42 8.04 19.54
N CYS A 249 -0.76 8.45 19.06
CA CYS A 249 -1.33 9.75 19.40
C CYS A 249 -1.53 9.93 20.90
N ALA A 250 -2.01 8.90 21.61
CA ALA A 250 -2.16 8.95 23.07
C ALA A 250 -0.82 9.14 23.79
N ARG A 251 0.26 8.49 23.32
CA ARG A 251 1.62 8.69 23.85
C ARG A 251 2.18 10.09 23.56
N LEU A 252 1.91 10.63 22.37
CA LEU A 252 2.31 11.99 22.03
C LEU A 252 1.53 13.03 22.85
N ASP A 253 0.24 12.82 23.06
CA ASP A 253 -0.60 13.69 23.90
C ASP A 253 -0.11 13.73 25.35
N ALA A 254 0.20 12.56 25.94
CA ALA A 254 0.81 12.46 27.26
C ALA A 254 2.16 13.20 27.32
N ALA A 255 3.02 13.04 26.30
CA ALA A 255 4.29 13.76 26.20
C ALA A 255 4.08 15.28 26.08
N ALA A 256 3.06 15.74 25.37
CA ALA A 256 2.68 17.14 25.27
C ALA A 256 2.20 17.75 26.60
N GLN A 257 1.88 16.90 27.58
CA GLN A 257 1.53 17.25 28.96
C GLN A 257 2.72 17.04 29.93
N GLY A 258 3.90 16.68 29.42
CA GLY A 258 5.11 16.45 30.21
C GLY A 258 5.27 15.04 30.78
N VAL A 259 4.42 14.09 30.37
CA VAL A 259 4.44 12.70 30.85
C VAL A 259 5.19 11.81 29.85
N TYR A 260 6.32 11.25 30.29
CA TYR A 260 7.21 10.41 29.46
C TYR A 260 7.39 9.01 30.06
N ASP A 261 6.31 8.26 30.18
CA ASP A 261 6.34 6.95 30.86
C ASP A 261 7.02 5.86 30.02
N GLY A 262 7.98 5.16 30.66
CA GLY A 262 8.73 4.06 30.06
C GLY A 262 10.06 4.50 29.44
N VAL A 263 10.97 3.53 29.28
CA VAL A 263 12.34 3.79 28.78
C VAL A 263 12.34 4.36 27.37
N GLU A 264 11.40 3.93 26.51
CA GLU A 264 11.28 4.44 25.14
C GLU A 264 10.90 5.92 25.12
N MET A 265 9.92 6.32 25.93
CA MET A 265 9.46 7.72 26.02
C MET A 265 10.52 8.62 26.64
N GLN A 266 11.25 8.15 27.66
CA GLN A 266 12.39 8.89 28.22
C GLN A 266 13.53 9.06 27.20
N THR A 267 13.75 8.06 26.34
CA THR A 267 14.80 8.13 25.31
C THR A 267 14.45 9.15 24.21
N VAL A 268 13.18 9.21 23.79
CA VAL A 268 12.72 10.15 22.75
C VAL A 268 12.43 11.56 23.28
N ARG A 269 12.34 11.73 24.61
CA ARG A 269 12.02 12.99 25.29
C ARG A 269 12.77 14.22 24.74
N PRO A 270 14.11 14.22 24.56
CA PRO A 270 14.82 15.41 24.06
C PRO A 270 14.35 15.85 22.66
N ILE A 271 13.94 14.90 21.83
CA ILE A 271 13.44 15.18 20.48
C ILE A 271 12.02 15.74 20.52
N LEU A 272 11.17 15.25 21.43
CA LEU A 272 9.82 15.78 21.62
C LEU A 272 9.83 17.16 22.28
N GLU A 273 10.73 17.41 23.23
CA GLU A 273 10.95 18.74 23.81
C GLU A 273 11.39 19.73 22.72
N LEU A 274 12.29 19.31 21.82
CA LEU A 274 12.70 20.13 20.67
C LEU A 274 11.53 20.40 19.70
N GLN A 275 10.70 19.40 19.43
CA GLN A 275 9.48 19.55 18.63
C GLN A 275 8.55 20.59 19.27
N SER A 276 8.32 20.51 20.58
CA SER A 276 7.48 21.46 21.32
C SER A 276 8.07 22.87 21.33
N ALA A 277 9.40 23.00 21.35
CA ALA A 277 10.09 24.28 21.32
C ALA A 277 9.99 24.98 19.97
N TRP A 278 10.08 24.24 18.86
CA TRP A 278 10.05 24.81 17.52
C TRP A 278 8.64 24.96 16.95
N SER A 279 7.70 24.13 17.41
CA SER A 279 6.33 24.04 16.89
C SER A 279 5.38 23.58 18.00
N ALA A 280 4.81 22.38 17.89
CA ALA A 280 3.97 21.75 18.90
C ALA A 280 4.06 20.22 18.76
N ILE A 281 3.73 19.50 19.83
CA ILE A 281 3.49 18.05 19.77
C ILE A 281 1.99 17.84 19.47
N PRO A 282 1.61 16.95 18.54
CA PRO A 282 0.21 16.61 18.28
C PRO A 282 -0.53 16.18 19.56
N ARG A 283 -1.76 16.66 19.73
CA ARG A 283 -2.61 16.39 20.90
C ARG A 283 -3.90 15.71 20.51
N THR A 284 -4.52 15.01 21.45
CA THR A 284 -5.84 14.42 21.21
C THR A 284 -6.87 15.53 20.97
N GLY A 285 -7.69 15.38 19.93
CA GLY A 285 -8.65 16.40 19.51
C GLY A 285 -8.04 17.58 18.75
N GLN A 286 -6.73 17.56 18.48
CA GLN A 286 -6.04 18.58 17.69
C GLN A 286 -5.30 17.96 16.51
N VAL A 287 -5.17 18.72 15.43
CA VAL A 287 -4.36 18.34 14.27
C VAL A 287 -3.27 19.37 14.09
N LEU A 288 -2.02 18.92 14.09
CA LEU A 288 -0.88 19.80 13.87
C LEU A 288 -0.69 20.07 12.37
N LEU A 289 -0.59 21.35 12.03
CA LEU A 289 -0.16 21.82 10.72
C LEU A 289 1.04 22.76 10.86
N GLU A 290 2.12 22.47 10.15
CA GLU A 290 3.33 23.29 10.15
C GLU A 290 3.56 23.90 8.77
N GLN A 291 3.76 25.21 8.73
CA GLN A 291 4.14 25.94 7.52
C GLN A 291 5.61 26.33 7.60
N VAL A 292 6.43 25.78 6.71
CA VAL A 292 7.87 26.05 6.67
C VAL A 292 8.26 26.61 5.31
N LYS A 293 9.03 27.69 5.29
CA LYS A 293 9.63 28.23 4.08
C LYS A 293 11.08 27.77 3.97
N SER A 294 11.44 27.21 2.82
CA SER A 294 12.81 26.77 2.53
C SER A 294 13.30 27.33 1.20
N ARG A 295 14.53 26.98 0.81
CA ARG A 295 15.07 27.30 -0.53
C ARG A 295 14.34 26.56 -1.65
N GLU A 296 13.69 25.44 -1.36
CA GLU A 296 12.96 24.66 -2.35
C GLU A 296 11.53 25.17 -2.60
N GLY A 297 10.98 25.95 -1.67
CA GLY A 297 9.62 26.48 -1.76
C GLY A 297 8.95 26.63 -0.39
N ASN A 298 7.63 26.50 -0.40
CA ASN A 298 6.77 26.61 0.77
C ASN A 298 6.21 25.22 1.06
N HIS A 299 6.39 24.77 2.29
CA HIS A 299 6.03 23.44 2.76
C HIS A 299 4.85 23.57 3.71
N ILE A 300 3.88 22.67 3.54
CA ILE A 300 2.78 22.45 4.48
C ILE A 300 2.90 21.01 4.95
N PHE A 301 3.18 20.82 6.24
CA PHE A 301 3.15 19.51 6.87
C PHE A 301 1.85 19.35 7.65
N LEU A 302 1.16 18.23 7.47
CA LEU A 302 -0.07 17.89 8.19
C LEU A 302 0.09 16.51 8.84
N TYR A 303 -0.23 16.41 10.13
CA TYR A 303 -0.02 15.18 10.93
C TYR A 303 -1.33 14.61 11.47
N PRO A 304 -2.16 13.95 10.65
CA PRO A 304 -3.42 13.35 11.08
C PRO A 304 -3.25 11.94 11.65
N PHE A 305 -2.09 11.28 11.51
CA PHE A 305 -1.86 9.90 11.95
C PHE A 305 -2.88 8.88 11.40
N ALA A 306 -3.34 9.11 10.17
CA ALA A 306 -4.33 8.25 9.50
C ALA A 306 -3.71 7.07 8.75
N GLY A 307 -2.38 6.93 8.76
CA GLY A 307 -1.65 5.89 8.05
C GLY A 307 -1.35 6.25 6.59
N ARG A 308 -0.31 5.62 6.03
CA ARG A 308 0.29 6.00 4.75
C ARG A 308 -0.69 6.08 3.58
N LEU A 309 -1.57 5.08 3.42
CA LEU A 309 -2.51 5.03 2.28
C LEU A 309 -3.53 6.18 2.34
N VAL A 310 -4.03 6.50 3.53
CA VAL A 310 -4.92 7.64 3.73
C VAL A 310 -4.20 8.95 3.46
N HIS A 311 -2.95 9.09 3.91
CA HIS A 311 -2.14 10.28 3.64
C HIS A 311 -1.89 10.49 2.14
N GLU A 312 -1.75 9.42 1.36
CA GLU A 312 -1.62 9.51 -0.10
C GLU A 312 -2.89 10.12 -0.73
N GLY A 313 -4.05 9.56 -0.39
CA GLY A 313 -5.35 10.06 -0.85
C GLY A 313 -5.60 11.48 -0.38
N LEU A 314 -5.28 11.79 0.88
CA LEU A 314 -5.43 13.11 1.47
C LEU A 314 -4.51 14.14 0.79
N ALA A 315 -3.24 13.82 0.55
CA ALA A 315 -2.30 14.72 -0.12
C ALA A 315 -2.78 15.07 -1.53
N ALA A 316 -3.20 14.07 -2.31
CA ALA A 316 -3.75 14.29 -3.65
C ALA A 316 -5.02 15.14 -3.61
N LEU A 317 -5.96 14.81 -2.72
CA LEU A 317 -7.21 15.54 -2.55
C LEU A 317 -6.98 17.01 -2.17
N LEU A 318 -6.15 17.26 -1.17
CA LEU A 318 -5.82 18.61 -0.70
C LEU A 318 -5.11 19.40 -1.80
N ALA A 319 -4.16 18.80 -2.51
CA ALA A 319 -3.49 19.45 -3.64
C ALA A 319 -4.49 19.84 -4.74
N TYR A 320 -5.43 18.95 -5.08
CA TYR A 320 -6.49 19.25 -6.04
C TYR A 320 -7.38 20.41 -5.57
N ARG A 321 -7.88 20.36 -4.34
CA ARG A 321 -8.74 21.42 -3.77
C ARG A 321 -8.02 22.77 -3.70
N LEU A 322 -6.78 22.80 -3.25
CA LEU A 322 -5.95 24.02 -3.24
C LEU A 322 -5.73 24.55 -4.65
N SER A 323 -5.50 23.68 -5.64
CA SER A 323 -5.28 24.09 -7.03
C SER A 323 -6.51 24.72 -7.71
N ARG A 324 -7.72 24.48 -7.16
CA ARG A 324 -8.97 25.11 -7.63
C ARG A 324 -9.09 26.58 -7.20
N LEU A 325 -8.47 26.94 -6.09
CA LEU A 325 -8.45 28.32 -5.60
C LEU A 325 -7.38 29.13 -6.32
N GLU A 326 -6.18 28.57 -6.45
CA GLU A 326 -5.07 29.17 -7.20
C GLU A 326 -4.34 28.11 -8.03
N PRO A 327 -4.05 28.35 -9.32
CA PRO A 327 -3.26 27.44 -10.15
C PRO A 327 -1.84 27.22 -9.60
N LEU A 328 -1.67 26.14 -8.82
CA LEU A 328 -0.43 25.75 -8.15
C LEU A 328 -0.08 24.30 -8.45
N SER A 329 1.20 24.03 -8.65
CA SER A 329 1.73 22.67 -8.74
C SER A 329 2.30 22.25 -7.39
N PHE A 330 1.89 21.07 -6.94
CA PHE A 330 2.36 20.46 -5.70
C PHE A 330 3.25 19.26 -5.99
N THR A 331 4.31 19.13 -5.21
CA THR A 331 4.99 17.86 -4.98
C THR A 331 4.69 17.46 -3.55
N TRP A 332 4.46 16.19 -3.27
CA TRP A 332 4.18 15.75 -1.91
C TRP A 332 5.02 14.55 -1.49
N SER A 333 5.10 14.36 -0.18
CA SER A 333 5.68 13.17 0.45
C SER A 333 4.76 12.71 1.57
N ILE A 334 4.79 11.42 1.88
CA ILE A 334 3.93 10.79 2.88
C ILE A 334 4.70 9.78 3.71
N ASN A 335 4.32 9.66 4.97
CA ASN A 335 4.74 8.56 5.84
C ASN A 335 3.55 8.07 6.68
N ASP A 336 3.80 7.33 7.75
CA ASP A 336 2.75 6.79 8.61
C ASP A 336 2.10 7.81 9.55
N TYR A 337 2.73 8.96 9.78
CA TYR A 337 2.27 9.98 10.72
C TYR A 337 1.63 11.18 10.02
N GLY A 338 2.06 11.49 8.80
CA GLY A 338 1.52 12.62 8.05
C GLY A 338 1.95 12.72 6.61
N LEU A 339 1.76 13.93 6.08
CA LEU A 339 2.05 14.30 4.69
C LEU A 339 2.69 15.68 4.61
N GLU A 340 3.42 15.90 3.52
CA GLU A 340 4.01 17.18 3.12
C GLU A 340 3.42 17.60 1.77
N LEU A 341 2.94 18.84 1.65
CA LEU A 341 2.69 19.50 0.37
C LEU A 341 3.74 20.58 0.14
N LEU A 342 4.48 20.50 -0.97
CA LEU A 342 5.50 21.47 -1.37
C LEU A 342 5.05 22.19 -2.64
N SER A 343 5.01 23.51 -2.57
CA SER A 343 4.70 24.41 -3.70
C SER A 343 5.75 25.52 -3.84
N ARG A 344 5.92 26.05 -5.06
CA ARG A 344 6.85 27.16 -5.32
C ARG A 344 6.42 28.47 -4.67
N LYS A 345 5.11 28.71 -4.60
CA LYS A 345 4.48 29.87 -3.95
C LYS A 345 3.71 29.41 -2.70
N PRO A 346 3.48 30.29 -1.70
CA PRO A 346 2.61 29.97 -0.59
C PRO A 346 1.24 29.52 -1.11
N ALA A 347 0.75 28.37 -0.65
CA ALA A 347 -0.58 27.92 -1.02
C ALA A 347 -1.64 28.71 -0.23
N PRO A 348 -2.84 28.96 -0.78
CA PRO A 348 -3.91 29.72 -0.13
C PRO A 348 -4.61 28.86 0.94
N PHE A 349 -3.85 28.32 1.89
CA PHE A 349 -4.34 27.33 2.85
C PHE A 349 -5.37 27.91 3.81
N GLU A 350 -5.16 29.12 4.31
CA GLU A 350 -6.10 29.81 5.20
C GLU A 350 -7.45 30.06 4.51
N GLN A 351 -7.42 30.50 3.25
CA GLN A 351 -8.62 30.65 2.44
C GLN A 351 -9.30 29.29 2.21
N ALA A 352 -8.52 28.26 1.88
CA ALA A 352 -9.07 26.93 1.68
C ALA A 352 -9.75 26.38 2.94
N LEU A 353 -9.17 26.60 4.12
CA LEU A 353 -9.81 26.22 5.39
C LEU A 353 -11.14 26.94 5.60
N ALA A 354 -11.21 28.23 5.26
CA ALA A 354 -12.47 28.99 5.31
C ALA A 354 -13.53 28.44 4.33
N ASP A 355 -13.07 27.89 3.19
CA ASP A 355 -13.90 27.22 2.18
C ASP A 355 -14.11 25.71 2.47
N ASP A 356 -13.97 25.29 3.73
CA ASP A 356 -14.13 23.89 4.20
C ASP A 356 -13.24 22.90 3.43
N LEU A 357 -11.93 23.15 3.41
CA LEU A 357 -10.92 22.30 2.75
C LEU A 357 -11.06 20.81 3.08
N PHE A 358 -11.50 20.48 4.30
CA PHE A 358 -11.69 19.11 4.77
C PHE A 358 -13.10 18.54 4.52
N THR A 359 -13.94 19.23 3.75
CA THR A 359 -15.30 18.81 3.46
C THR A 359 -15.39 17.38 2.93
N THR A 360 -16.37 16.63 3.42
CA THR A 360 -16.73 15.34 2.82
C THR A 360 -17.64 15.49 1.60
N ASP A 361 -18.09 16.71 1.30
CA ASP A 361 -18.94 16.98 0.16
C ASP A 361 -18.20 16.70 -1.15
N ASN A 362 -18.88 16.04 -2.09
CA ASN A 362 -18.35 15.64 -3.38
C ASN A 362 -17.04 14.82 -3.32
N LEU A 363 -16.72 14.21 -2.17
CA LEU A 363 -15.45 13.51 -1.95
C LEU A 363 -15.13 12.48 -3.05
N ALA A 364 -16.11 11.68 -3.46
CA ALA A 364 -15.91 10.69 -4.51
C ALA A 364 -15.49 11.33 -5.85
N SER A 365 -16.13 12.44 -6.24
CA SER A 365 -15.78 13.19 -7.45
C SER A 365 -14.38 13.81 -7.33
N ASP A 366 -14.07 14.39 -6.18
CA ASP A 366 -12.78 15.07 -5.99
C ASP A 366 -11.61 14.09 -5.97
N ILE A 367 -11.77 12.90 -5.37
CA ILE A 367 -10.78 11.81 -5.41
C ILE A 367 -10.50 11.36 -6.84
N VAL A 368 -11.55 11.19 -7.64
CA VAL A 368 -11.44 10.79 -9.04
C VAL A 368 -10.66 11.83 -9.85
N LYS A 369 -10.85 13.12 -9.56
CA LYS A 369 -10.16 14.22 -10.25
C LYS A 369 -8.75 14.48 -9.73
N SER A 370 -8.48 14.17 -8.47
CA SER A 370 -7.17 14.41 -7.84
C SER A 370 -6.13 13.35 -8.20
N LEU A 371 -6.57 12.18 -8.63
CA LEU A 371 -5.73 11.04 -9.01
C LEU A 371 -5.92 10.69 -10.48
N ASN A 372 -4.91 10.04 -11.07
CA ASN A 372 -5.08 9.45 -12.40
C ASN A 372 -5.90 8.14 -12.28
N GLU A 373 -7.21 8.28 -12.02
CA GLU A 373 -8.14 7.16 -11.77
C GLU A 373 -8.04 6.11 -12.87
N ALA A 374 -7.97 6.52 -14.13
CA ALA A 374 -7.89 5.62 -15.27
C ALA A 374 -6.68 4.67 -15.18
N GLU A 375 -5.51 5.17 -14.75
CA GLU A 375 -4.31 4.33 -14.60
C GLU A 375 -4.39 3.42 -13.36
N LEU A 376 -4.94 3.90 -12.25
CA LEU A 376 -5.14 3.08 -11.05
C LEU A 376 -6.16 1.96 -11.29
N ALA A 377 -7.29 2.29 -11.94
CA ALA A 377 -8.33 1.35 -12.33
C ALA A 377 -7.79 0.33 -13.34
N LYS A 378 -7.01 0.75 -14.34
CA LYS A 378 -6.30 -0.17 -15.25
C LYS A 378 -5.34 -1.11 -14.52
N SER A 379 -4.65 -0.59 -13.50
CA SER A 379 -3.75 -1.39 -12.68
C SER A 379 -4.52 -2.45 -11.89
N ARG A 380 -5.60 -2.08 -11.18
CA ARG A 380 -6.45 -3.03 -10.44
C ARG A 380 -7.21 -3.99 -11.34
N PHE A 381 -7.70 -3.51 -12.48
CA PHE A 381 -8.35 -4.35 -13.46
C PHE A 381 -7.41 -5.44 -14.00
N ARG A 382 -6.10 -5.20 -14.09
CA ARG A 382 -5.12 -6.23 -14.47
C ARG A 382 -5.13 -7.41 -13.49
N GLU A 383 -5.30 -7.14 -12.20
CA GLU A 383 -5.39 -8.16 -11.16
C GLU A 383 -6.72 -8.94 -11.29
N ILE A 384 -7.83 -8.19 -11.35
CA ILE A 384 -9.18 -8.72 -11.56
C ILE A 384 -9.27 -9.58 -12.83
N ALA A 385 -8.68 -9.13 -13.94
CA ALA A 385 -8.70 -9.85 -15.21
C ALA A 385 -7.92 -11.17 -15.15
N ARG A 386 -6.89 -11.27 -14.31
CA ARG A 386 -6.18 -12.54 -14.07
C ARG A 386 -7.03 -13.49 -13.24
N ILE A 387 -7.56 -13.02 -12.11
CA ILE A 387 -8.39 -13.83 -11.21
C ILE A 387 -9.65 -14.29 -11.91
N ALA A 388 -10.37 -13.38 -12.57
CA ALA A 388 -11.57 -13.69 -13.34
C ALA A 388 -11.27 -14.59 -14.56
N GLY A 389 -10.01 -14.88 -14.87
CA GLY A 389 -9.57 -15.74 -15.96
C GLY A 389 -9.75 -15.14 -17.36
N LEU A 390 -9.75 -13.82 -17.49
CA LEU A 390 -9.72 -13.12 -18.78
C LEU A 390 -8.32 -13.12 -19.39
N VAL A 391 -7.28 -13.10 -18.55
CA VAL A 391 -5.89 -13.05 -18.99
C VAL A 391 -5.13 -14.27 -18.48
N PHE A 392 -4.72 -15.14 -19.40
CA PHE A 392 -3.84 -16.26 -19.10
C PHE A 392 -2.37 -15.86 -19.17
N GLU A 393 -1.62 -16.15 -18.11
CA GLU A 393 -0.22 -15.76 -17.93
C GLU A 393 0.79 -16.69 -18.61
N GLY A 394 0.34 -17.81 -19.15
CA GLY A 394 1.20 -18.78 -19.83
C GLY A 394 1.49 -20.02 -18.98
N TYR A 395 2.27 -20.93 -19.55
CA TYR A 395 2.61 -22.20 -18.91
C TYR A 395 3.96 -22.12 -18.19
N PRO A 396 4.25 -23.02 -17.23
CA PRO A 396 5.58 -23.12 -16.64
C PRO A 396 6.68 -23.18 -17.71
N GLY A 397 7.67 -22.28 -17.61
CA GLY A 397 8.76 -22.13 -18.58
C GLY A 397 8.39 -21.42 -19.91
N LYS A 398 7.12 -21.08 -20.12
CA LYS A 398 6.59 -20.34 -21.27
C LYS A 398 5.56 -19.29 -20.81
N GLY A 399 5.93 -18.51 -19.81
CA GLY A 399 5.12 -17.41 -19.29
C GLY A 399 5.15 -16.20 -20.23
N LYS A 400 4.06 -15.43 -20.26
CA LYS A 400 4.02 -14.09 -20.82
C LYS A 400 4.81 -13.14 -19.91
N THR A 401 5.41 -12.11 -20.48
CA THR A 401 6.06 -11.05 -19.70
C THR A 401 5.02 -10.15 -19.04
N ALA A 402 5.37 -9.44 -17.95
CA ALA A 402 4.41 -8.52 -17.33
C ALA A 402 3.96 -7.43 -18.30
N ARG A 403 4.82 -6.98 -19.22
CA ARG A 403 4.44 -6.05 -20.30
C ARG A 403 3.37 -6.62 -21.22
N GLN A 404 3.44 -7.90 -21.58
CA GLN A 404 2.41 -8.56 -22.39
C GLN A 404 1.10 -8.70 -21.62
N ILE A 405 1.17 -9.06 -20.33
CA ILE A 405 0.00 -9.18 -19.45
C ILE A 405 -0.67 -7.80 -19.28
N GLN A 406 0.13 -6.75 -19.05
CA GLN A 406 -0.34 -5.38 -18.98
C GLN A 406 -1.02 -4.95 -20.27
N ALA A 407 -0.37 -5.12 -21.42
CA ALA A 407 -0.95 -4.74 -22.71
C ALA A 407 -2.28 -5.45 -22.98
N THR A 408 -2.37 -6.76 -22.69
CA THR A 408 -3.61 -7.54 -22.86
C THR A 408 -4.72 -7.03 -21.93
N SER A 409 -4.40 -6.82 -20.66
CA SER A 409 -5.38 -6.37 -19.66
C SER A 409 -5.88 -4.95 -19.93
N SER A 410 -4.97 -4.05 -20.32
CA SER A 410 -5.33 -2.68 -20.71
C SER A 410 -6.22 -2.65 -21.94
N LEU A 411 -5.97 -3.51 -22.94
CA LEU A 411 -6.85 -3.62 -24.11
C LEU A 411 -8.26 -4.05 -23.72
N ILE A 412 -8.39 -5.09 -22.87
CA ILE A 412 -9.70 -5.56 -22.39
C ILE A 412 -10.40 -4.45 -21.58
N PHE A 413 -9.67 -3.75 -20.71
CA PHE A 413 -10.20 -2.60 -19.97
C PHE A 413 -10.74 -1.53 -20.92
N ASP A 414 -9.95 -1.11 -21.92
CA ASP A 414 -10.34 -0.07 -22.87
C ASP A 414 -11.55 -0.47 -23.72
N VAL A 415 -11.65 -1.77 -24.06
CA VAL A 415 -12.81 -2.35 -24.75
C VAL A 415 -14.05 -2.30 -23.88
N PHE A 416 -14.00 -2.74 -22.63
CA PHE A 416 -15.12 -2.62 -21.71
C PHE A 416 -15.49 -1.15 -21.48
N ALA A 417 -14.54 -0.28 -21.20
CA ALA A 417 -14.81 1.13 -20.91
C ALA A 417 -15.50 1.84 -22.08
N ARG A 418 -15.22 1.42 -23.32
CA ARG A 418 -15.80 2.01 -24.53
C ARG A 418 -17.14 1.39 -24.94
N TYR A 419 -17.31 0.08 -24.78
CA TYR A 419 -18.44 -0.67 -25.37
C TYR A 419 -19.38 -1.30 -24.33
N ASP A 420 -18.96 -1.44 -23.07
CA ASP A 420 -19.79 -1.91 -21.95
C ASP A 420 -19.32 -1.23 -20.63
N PRO A 421 -19.54 0.08 -20.48
CA PRO A 421 -19.03 0.84 -19.32
C PRO A 421 -19.60 0.37 -17.98
N GLU A 422 -20.77 -0.27 -18.00
CA GLU A 422 -21.43 -0.86 -16.82
C GLU A 422 -20.95 -2.28 -16.49
N HIS A 423 -19.90 -2.77 -17.17
CA HIS A 423 -19.36 -4.11 -16.96
C HIS A 423 -18.93 -4.29 -15.48
N LEU A 424 -19.43 -5.34 -14.81
CA LEU A 424 -19.29 -5.45 -13.36
C LEU A 424 -17.83 -5.64 -12.90
N LEU A 425 -16.94 -6.21 -13.72
CA LEU A 425 -15.50 -6.24 -13.40
C LEU A 425 -14.81 -4.87 -13.50
N LEU A 426 -15.31 -3.95 -14.34
CA LEU A 426 -14.83 -2.57 -14.32
C LEU A 426 -15.28 -1.89 -13.05
N ARG A 427 -16.57 -2.00 -12.72
CA ARG A 427 -17.12 -1.45 -11.47
C ARG A 427 -16.36 -1.98 -10.26
N GLN A 428 -16.05 -3.28 -10.21
CA GLN A 428 -15.22 -3.87 -9.17
C GLN A 428 -13.83 -3.21 -9.14
N ALA A 429 -13.17 -3.02 -10.29
CA ALA A 429 -11.84 -2.37 -10.34
C ALA A 429 -11.86 -0.96 -9.76
N HIS A 430 -12.84 -0.14 -10.15
CA HIS A 430 -13.01 1.21 -9.61
C HIS A 430 -13.29 1.19 -8.11
N GLN A 431 -14.18 0.30 -7.66
CA GLN A 431 -14.54 0.18 -6.26
C GLN A 431 -13.36 -0.30 -5.40
N GLU A 432 -12.57 -1.25 -5.88
CA GLU A 432 -11.36 -1.72 -5.19
C GLU A 432 -10.25 -0.68 -5.15
N VAL A 433 -10.07 0.16 -6.17
CA VAL A 433 -9.15 1.32 -6.09
C VAL A 433 -9.56 2.23 -4.94
N LEU A 434 -10.82 2.64 -4.91
CA LEU A 434 -11.34 3.56 -3.90
C LEU A 434 -11.27 2.93 -2.49
N GLU A 435 -11.69 1.70 -2.32
CA GLU A 435 -11.75 1.05 -1.00
C GLU A 435 -10.37 0.57 -0.52
N ARG A 436 -9.49 0.06 -1.40
CA ARG A 436 -8.24 -0.61 -0.98
C ARG A 436 -6.98 0.21 -1.17
N GLN A 437 -6.87 1.02 -2.23
CA GLN A 437 -5.69 1.87 -2.40
C GLN A 437 -5.80 3.17 -1.62
N LEU A 438 -7.01 3.73 -1.56
CA LEU A 438 -7.25 5.03 -0.93
C LEU A 438 -7.91 4.93 0.45
N GLU A 439 -8.20 3.70 0.90
CA GLU A 439 -8.96 3.42 2.12
C GLU A 439 -10.15 4.38 2.25
N ARG A 440 -10.99 4.55 1.22
CA ARG A 440 -12.01 5.61 1.14
C ARG A 440 -12.81 5.79 2.43
N SER A 441 -13.24 4.70 3.06
CA SER A 441 -13.98 4.76 4.33
C SER A 441 -13.14 5.38 5.44
N ARG A 442 -11.85 5.03 5.53
CA ARG A 442 -10.90 5.62 6.47
C ARG A 442 -10.58 7.07 6.11
N LEU A 443 -10.40 7.39 4.83
CA LEU A 443 -10.21 8.77 4.36
C LEU A 443 -11.42 9.65 4.71
N TYR A 444 -12.64 9.15 4.50
CA TYR A 444 -13.88 9.83 4.89
C TYR A 444 -13.91 10.07 6.42
N SER A 445 -13.70 9.02 7.23
CA SER A 445 -13.66 9.17 8.69
C SER A 445 -12.51 10.08 9.17
N THR A 446 -11.41 10.14 8.41
CA THR A 446 -10.29 11.05 8.69
C THR A 446 -10.70 12.48 8.41
N LEU A 447 -11.37 12.76 7.30
CA LEU A 447 -11.89 14.09 6.97
C LEU A 447 -12.93 14.56 8.00
N GLU A 448 -13.88 13.70 8.39
CA GLU A 448 -14.83 14.01 9.48
C GLU A 448 -14.10 14.33 10.79
N SER A 449 -13.07 13.55 11.12
CA SER A 449 -12.23 13.79 12.30
C SER A 449 -11.49 15.12 12.18
N LEU A 450 -10.91 15.44 11.03
CA LEU A 450 -10.21 16.70 10.76
C LEU A 450 -11.14 17.90 10.90
N GLN A 451 -12.41 17.79 10.49
CA GLN A 451 -13.42 18.84 10.64
C GLN A 451 -13.85 19.04 12.10
N ALA A 452 -13.86 17.97 12.89
CA ALA A 452 -14.22 18.01 14.31
C ALA A 452 -13.07 18.45 15.23
N MET A 453 -11.82 18.31 14.79
CA MET A 453 -10.62 18.62 15.57
C MET A 453 -10.22 20.09 15.47
N GLU A 454 -9.57 20.60 16.52
CA GLU A 454 -8.95 21.93 16.49
C GLU A 454 -7.68 21.88 15.63
N LEU A 455 -7.61 22.72 14.61
CA LEU A 455 -6.42 22.83 13.77
C LEU A 455 -5.37 23.73 14.45
N ARG A 456 -4.27 23.12 14.89
CA ARG A 456 -3.12 23.83 15.48
C ARG A 456 -2.12 24.18 14.39
N ILE A 457 -2.21 25.41 13.87
CA ILE A 457 -1.30 25.93 12.86
C ILE A 457 -0.06 26.56 13.52
N THR A 458 1.13 26.18 13.07
CA THR A 458 2.42 26.78 13.47
C THR A 458 3.25 27.15 12.24
N THR A 459 4.16 28.12 12.39
CA THR A 459 5.04 28.59 11.31
C THR A 459 6.51 28.48 11.71
N PRO A 460 7.06 27.26 11.86
CA PRO A 460 8.43 27.10 12.33
C PRO A 460 9.44 27.66 11.32
N VAL A 461 10.48 28.30 11.82
CA VAL A 461 11.55 28.92 10.99
C VAL A 461 12.41 27.87 10.28
N ARG A 462 12.33 26.62 10.71
CA ARG A 462 13.16 25.49 10.26
C ARG A 462 12.33 24.21 10.25
N PHE A 463 12.85 23.17 9.62
CA PHE A 463 12.21 21.86 9.65
C PHE A 463 12.25 21.27 11.05
N THR A 464 11.12 20.78 11.51
CA THR A 464 10.93 20.23 12.85
C THR A 464 11.32 18.75 12.91
N PRO A 465 11.54 18.19 14.12
CA PRO A 465 11.72 16.74 14.28
C PRO A 465 10.64 15.89 13.64
N LEU A 466 9.36 16.30 13.69
CA LEU A 466 8.27 15.57 13.03
C LEU A 466 8.27 15.76 11.51
N ALA A 467 8.74 16.88 10.98
CA ALA A 467 8.88 17.11 9.53
C ALA A 467 10.04 16.33 8.91
N PHE A 468 11.09 16.06 9.69
CA PHE A 468 12.33 15.45 9.19
C PHE A 468 12.13 14.11 8.45
N PRO A 469 11.35 13.13 8.97
CA PRO A 469 11.09 11.88 8.25
C PRO A 469 10.40 12.07 6.90
N LEU A 470 9.47 13.03 6.78
CA LEU A 470 8.79 13.34 5.52
C LEU A 470 9.78 13.91 4.49
N LEU A 471 10.68 14.78 4.93
CA LEU A 471 11.75 15.30 4.08
C LEU A 471 12.68 14.19 3.59
N VAL A 472 13.04 13.24 4.45
CA VAL A 472 13.89 12.09 4.09
C VAL A 472 13.21 11.25 3.00
N ASP A 473 11.91 10.98 3.14
CA ASP A 473 11.15 10.23 2.14
C ASP A 473 11.09 10.97 0.80
N ARG A 474 10.86 12.28 0.80
CA ARG A 474 10.91 13.11 -0.42
C ARG A 474 12.28 13.08 -1.10
N LEU A 475 13.36 13.13 -0.31
CA LEU A 475 14.73 13.10 -0.82
C LEU A 475 15.10 11.74 -1.45
N ARG A 476 14.51 10.64 -0.97
CA ARG A 476 14.68 9.29 -1.53
C ARG A 476 14.03 9.14 -2.91
N GLU A 477 12.93 9.83 -3.15
CA GLU A 477 12.20 9.74 -4.42
C GLU A 477 12.83 10.57 -5.55
N LYS A 478 13.69 11.54 -5.22
CA LYS A 478 14.44 12.32 -6.21
C LYS A 478 15.71 11.58 -6.65
N LEU A 479 15.80 11.26 -7.94
CA LEU A 479 17.02 10.76 -8.55
C LEU A 479 18.13 11.84 -8.47
N SER A 480 19.24 11.52 -7.81
CA SER A 480 20.38 12.42 -7.64
C SER A 480 21.69 11.70 -7.90
N SER A 481 22.69 12.42 -8.42
CA SER A 481 24.05 11.92 -8.59
C SER A 481 24.82 11.83 -7.26
N GLU A 482 24.33 12.51 -6.23
CA GLU A 482 24.90 12.53 -4.88
C GLU A 482 24.32 11.41 -4.00
N LYS A 483 25.13 10.85 -3.09
CA LYS A 483 24.64 9.83 -2.15
C LYS A 483 23.67 10.45 -1.16
N LEU A 484 22.50 9.83 -0.98
CA LEU A 484 21.49 10.25 -0.01
C LEU A 484 22.07 10.44 1.40
N GLN A 485 22.98 9.57 1.82
CA GLN A 485 23.59 9.63 3.15
C GLN A 485 24.38 10.92 3.38
N GLU A 486 25.11 11.41 2.37
CA GLU A 486 25.88 12.66 2.44
C GLU A 486 24.95 13.89 2.50
N ARG A 487 23.81 13.84 1.81
CA ARG A 487 22.76 14.87 1.89
C ARG A 487 22.11 14.91 3.27
N LEU A 488 21.76 13.74 3.80
CA LEU A 488 21.12 13.61 5.11
C LEU A 488 22.05 14.07 6.23
N GLN A 489 23.33 13.70 6.16
CA GLN A 489 24.32 14.13 7.14
C GLN A 489 24.46 15.66 7.17
N ARG A 490 24.57 16.32 6.02
CA ARG A 490 24.62 17.80 5.96
C ARG A 490 23.37 18.47 6.52
N LEU A 491 22.20 17.88 6.26
CA LEU A 491 20.93 18.40 6.77
C LEU A 491 20.84 18.21 8.29
N LEU A 492 21.24 17.06 8.82
CA LEU A 492 21.35 16.79 10.25
C LEU A 492 22.34 17.73 10.93
N GLU A 493 23.56 17.89 10.42
CA GLU A 493 24.55 18.81 10.98
C GLU A 493 24.04 20.27 11.03
N THR A 494 23.22 20.66 10.05
CA THR A 494 22.59 21.99 10.04
C THR A 494 21.52 22.11 11.12
N LEU A 495 20.68 21.09 11.29
CA LEU A 495 19.62 21.05 12.31
C LEU A 495 20.19 20.90 13.73
N GLU A 496 21.25 20.14 13.92
CA GLU A 496 21.95 19.96 15.20
C GLU A 496 22.58 21.27 15.66
N LYS A 497 23.34 21.96 14.80
CA LYS A 497 23.87 23.31 15.10
C LYS A 497 22.78 24.29 15.50
N GLN A 498 21.61 24.15 14.88
CA GLN A 498 20.44 24.97 15.15
C GLN A 498 19.75 24.59 16.47
N ALA A 499 19.81 23.32 16.89
CA ALA A 499 19.28 22.84 18.16
C ALA A 499 20.21 23.19 19.33
N ASP A 500 21.53 23.14 19.13
CA ASP A 500 22.50 23.52 20.15
C ASP A 500 22.47 25.03 20.48
N GLN A 501 21.96 25.87 19.58
CA GLN A 501 21.68 27.29 19.86
C GLN A 501 20.46 27.51 20.78
N PHE A 502 19.64 26.48 20.97
CA PHE A 502 18.44 26.53 21.81
C PHE A 502 18.66 25.93 23.21
N ARG A 503 19.66 25.05 23.37
CA ARG A 503 20.13 24.54 24.65
C ARG A 503 21.04 25.55 25.33
#